data_AF-A0A9E2NNH1-F1
#
_entry.id   AF-A0A9E2NNH1-F1
#
_cell.length_a   1.000
_cell.length_b   1.000
_cell.length_c   1.000
_cell.angle_alpha   90.00
_cell.angle_beta   90.00
_cell.angle_gamma   90.00
#
_symmetry.space_group_name_H-M   'P 1'
#
loop_
_entity.id
_entity.type
_entity.pdbx_description
1 polymer ?
#
loop_
_entity_poly.entity_id
_entity_poly.type
_entity_poly.pdbx_seq_one_letter_code
_entity_poly.pdbx_strand_id
1 'polypeptide(L)'
;MKTFILTRFNLSLWPADKNGKSTRTEQWLQQRFDLFERFCFPSVQNQTVQDFEWIVLFDSETPAIYQDKMKAYKRALPSFTPYFVPARSGLYFAYIFQSIVSSKVAVGDKVITTYLDNDDALRFDYIETVKRLAAGAGDSPTFISFKYGLQYFTSLNIALSISFPTNHFISLAEAYTEGYRLKTVFGYGSHMGIEGYRGARVLYVDDREQAGWVEVVHESNVVNEVRLTWKRRLVRDIHKLQEEYGIAITLSRHSIWIYYTGFVLRMLRQGCRRLRL
;
A
#
# COMPACT_ATOMS: atom_id res chain seq x y z
N MET A 1 -19.93 7.34 -5.71
CA MET A 1 -18.55 7.44 -6.22
C MET A 1 -18.04 6.03 -6.43
N LYS A 2 -17.46 5.72 -7.58
CA LYS A 2 -16.92 4.40 -7.90
C LYS A 2 -15.51 4.30 -7.31
N THR A 3 -15.29 3.38 -6.38
CA THR A 3 -14.02 3.29 -5.65
C THR A 3 -13.30 1.99 -5.99
N PHE A 4 -12.00 2.10 -6.25
CA PHE A 4 -11.14 0.98 -6.60
C PHE A 4 -9.87 0.96 -5.75
N ILE A 5 -9.47 -0.20 -5.27
CA ILE A 5 -8.11 -0.44 -4.76
C ILE A 5 -7.35 -1.17 -5.86
N LEU A 6 -6.13 -0.73 -6.14
CA LEU A 6 -5.31 -1.21 -7.24
C LEU A 6 -3.99 -1.78 -6.69
N THR A 7 -3.75 -3.07 -6.94
CA THR A 7 -2.56 -3.78 -6.45
C THR A 7 -1.88 -4.53 -7.59
N ARG A 8 -0.57 -4.34 -7.72
CA ARG A 8 0.29 -5.18 -8.55
C ARG A 8 0.82 -6.29 -7.66
N PHE A 9 0.65 -7.55 -8.02
CA PHE A 9 1.04 -8.65 -7.15
C PHE A 9 2.41 -9.24 -7.51
N ASN A 10 2.48 -9.96 -8.63
CA ASN A 10 3.69 -10.68 -9.07
C ASN A 10 4.00 -10.44 -10.55
N LEU A 11 3.61 -9.29 -11.09
CA LEU A 11 3.94 -8.92 -12.48
C LEU A 11 5.46 -8.98 -12.70
N SER A 12 5.90 -9.55 -13.82
CA SER A 12 7.31 -9.59 -14.23
C SER A 12 7.83 -8.21 -14.67
N LEU A 13 7.91 -7.27 -13.74
CA LEU A 13 8.45 -5.92 -13.95
C LEU A 13 9.97 -5.88 -13.86
N TRP A 14 10.53 -6.67 -12.94
CA TRP A 14 11.95 -6.66 -12.59
C TRP A 14 12.46 -8.10 -12.53
N PRO A 15 13.67 -8.40 -13.04
CA PRO A 15 14.22 -9.76 -13.01
C PRO A 15 14.70 -10.19 -11.61
N ALA A 16 14.96 -9.22 -10.73
CA ALA A 16 15.42 -9.43 -9.37
C ALA A 16 14.76 -8.43 -8.41
N ASP A 17 14.74 -8.80 -7.13
CA ASP A 17 14.37 -7.94 -6.03
C ASP A 17 15.53 -6.99 -5.71
N LYS A 18 15.33 -6.11 -4.72
CA LYS A 18 16.35 -5.14 -4.32
C LYS A 18 17.60 -5.74 -3.68
N ASN A 19 17.58 -7.02 -3.33
CA ASN A 19 18.75 -7.76 -2.83
C ASN A 19 19.46 -8.52 -3.96
N GLY A 20 19.04 -8.32 -5.22
CA GLY A 20 19.54 -9.07 -6.37
C GLY A 20 19.04 -10.51 -6.45
N LYS A 21 18.07 -10.92 -5.61
CA LYS A 21 17.47 -12.26 -5.66
C LYS A 21 16.40 -12.31 -6.73
N SER A 22 16.32 -13.40 -7.48
CA SER A 22 15.33 -13.52 -8.54
C SER A 22 13.89 -13.47 -8.01
N THR A 23 13.07 -12.63 -8.62
CA THR A 23 11.62 -12.50 -8.41
C THR A 23 10.83 -13.59 -9.15
N ARG A 24 11.51 -14.48 -9.88
CA ARG A 24 10.92 -15.54 -10.72
C ARG A 24 11.02 -16.92 -10.07
N THR A 25 11.12 -16.96 -8.75
CA THR A 25 11.25 -18.22 -8.00
C THR A 25 9.95 -18.52 -7.26
N GLU A 26 9.67 -19.81 -7.08
CA GLU A 26 8.54 -20.26 -6.26
C GLU A 26 8.65 -19.75 -4.83
N GLN A 27 9.85 -19.77 -4.25
CA GLN A 27 10.11 -19.27 -2.90
C GLN A 27 9.75 -17.78 -2.76
N TRP A 28 10.11 -16.94 -3.73
CA TRP A 28 9.76 -15.52 -3.71
C TRP A 28 8.24 -15.34 -3.79
N LEU A 29 7.57 -16.08 -4.68
CA LEU A 29 6.12 -16.00 -4.83
C LEU A 29 5.40 -16.45 -3.56
N GLN A 30 5.85 -17.55 -2.95
CA GLN A 30 5.31 -18.05 -1.69
C GLN A 30 5.41 -16.99 -0.59
N GLN A 31 6.58 -16.38 -0.43
CA GLN A 31 6.77 -15.28 0.54
C GLN A 31 5.83 -14.10 0.28
N ARG A 32 5.57 -13.75 -0.99
CA ARG A 32 4.61 -12.69 -1.34
C ARG A 32 3.19 -13.05 -0.93
N PHE A 33 2.77 -14.29 -1.14
CA PHE A 33 1.47 -14.78 -0.67
C PHE A 33 1.38 -14.79 0.85
N ASP A 34 2.43 -15.22 1.56
CA ASP A 34 2.45 -15.24 3.03
C ASP A 34 2.31 -13.82 3.61
N LEU A 35 3.00 -12.84 3.01
CA LEU A 35 2.88 -11.42 3.40
C LEU A 35 1.48 -10.89 3.12
N PHE A 36 0.94 -11.19 1.93
CA PHE A 36 -0.40 -10.75 1.53
C PHE A 36 -1.48 -11.30 2.46
N GLU A 37 -1.46 -12.60 2.74
CA GLU A 37 -2.44 -13.27 3.62
C GLU A 37 -2.33 -12.80 5.07
N ARG A 38 -1.12 -12.45 5.53
CA ARG A 38 -0.88 -12.05 6.91
C ARG A 38 -1.17 -10.57 7.19
N PHE A 39 -0.92 -9.69 6.21
CA PHE A 39 -0.94 -8.24 6.43
C PHE A 39 -1.94 -7.53 5.52
N CYS A 40 -1.79 -7.68 4.20
CA CYS A 40 -2.52 -6.88 3.22
C CYS A 40 -4.01 -7.26 3.17
N PHE A 41 -4.31 -8.54 2.91
CA PHE A 41 -5.67 -9.04 2.76
C PHE A 41 -6.55 -8.76 4.00
N PRO A 42 -6.12 -9.07 5.24
CA PRO A 42 -6.91 -8.75 6.43
C PRO A 42 -7.19 -7.25 6.57
N SER A 43 -6.25 -6.38 6.18
CA SER A 43 -6.45 -4.92 6.31
C SER A 43 -7.49 -4.35 5.37
N VAL A 44 -7.59 -4.91 4.15
CA VAL A 44 -8.64 -4.54 3.19
C VAL A 44 -9.98 -5.20 3.58
N GLN A 45 -9.95 -6.42 4.10
CA GLN A 45 -11.14 -7.09 4.61
C GLN A 45 -11.74 -6.34 5.81
N ASN A 46 -10.91 -5.73 6.65
CA ASN A 46 -11.31 -4.99 7.85
C ASN A 46 -11.79 -3.55 7.57
N GLN A 47 -11.98 -3.14 6.31
CA GLN A 47 -12.49 -1.80 6.01
C GLN A 47 -13.92 -1.60 6.53
N THR A 48 -14.22 -0.44 7.14
CA THR A 48 -15.58 -0.08 7.62
C THR A 48 -16.58 0.02 6.46
N VAL A 49 -16.11 0.45 5.30
CA VAL A 49 -16.90 0.58 4.07
C VAL A 49 -16.40 -0.44 3.05
N GLN A 50 -17.27 -1.36 2.66
CA GLN A 50 -17.00 -2.44 1.69
C GLN A 50 -17.43 -2.12 0.26
N ASP A 51 -18.02 -0.93 0.02
CA ASP A 51 -18.43 -0.45 -1.31
C ASP A 51 -17.20 0.07 -2.11
N PHE A 52 -16.40 -0.89 -2.59
CA PHE A 52 -15.27 -0.71 -3.50
C PHE A 52 -15.02 -2.01 -4.30
N GLU A 53 -14.24 -1.94 -5.38
CA GLU A 53 -13.67 -3.12 -6.06
C GLU A 53 -12.15 -3.14 -5.89
N TRP A 54 -11.58 -4.27 -5.48
CA TRP A 54 -10.14 -4.45 -5.33
C TRP A 54 -9.58 -5.22 -6.53
N ILE A 55 -8.99 -4.49 -7.46
CA ILE A 55 -8.39 -5.01 -8.69
C ILE A 55 -6.95 -5.40 -8.39
N VAL A 56 -6.63 -6.69 -8.54
CA VAL A 56 -5.29 -7.21 -8.30
C VAL A 56 -4.74 -7.85 -9.55
N LEU A 57 -3.62 -7.32 -10.06
CA LEU A 57 -2.96 -7.84 -11.26
C LEU A 57 -1.94 -8.93 -10.88
N PHE A 58 -2.14 -10.12 -11.44
CA PHE A 58 -1.25 -11.27 -11.33
C PHE A 58 -0.59 -11.58 -12.67
N ASP A 59 0.59 -12.20 -12.63
CA ASP A 59 1.19 -12.79 -13.83
C ASP A 59 0.31 -13.94 -14.34
N SER A 60 0.12 -14.06 -15.66
CA SER A 60 -0.71 -15.10 -16.26
C SER A 60 -0.17 -16.52 -16.05
N GLU A 61 1.12 -16.66 -15.77
CA GLU A 61 1.76 -17.95 -15.48
C GLU A 61 1.74 -18.29 -13.97
N THR A 62 0.98 -17.54 -13.16
CA THR A 62 0.84 -17.83 -11.72
C THR A 62 0.34 -19.26 -11.50
N PRO A 63 1.08 -20.11 -10.75
CA PRO A 63 0.76 -21.53 -10.58
C PRO A 63 -0.64 -21.79 -10.00
N ALA A 64 -1.23 -22.93 -10.36
CA ALA A 64 -2.60 -23.30 -10.01
C ALA A 64 -2.89 -23.26 -8.50
N ILE A 65 -1.92 -23.68 -7.66
CA ILE A 65 -2.04 -23.62 -6.20
C ILE A 65 -2.36 -22.20 -5.68
N TYR A 66 -1.80 -21.18 -6.31
CA TYR A 66 -2.05 -19.78 -5.96
C TYR A 66 -3.36 -19.27 -6.56
N GLN A 67 -3.79 -19.79 -7.71
CA GLN A 67 -5.11 -19.47 -8.27
C GLN A 67 -6.24 -20.00 -7.36
N ASP A 68 -6.05 -21.16 -6.73
CA ASP A 68 -7.01 -21.68 -5.76
C ASP A 68 -7.09 -20.81 -4.49
N LYS A 69 -5.96 -20.26 -4.04
CA LYS A 69 -5.95 -19.22 -3.00
C LYS A 69 -6.75 -17.98 -3.43
N MET A 70 -6.58 -17.49 -4.66
CA MET A 70 -7.36 -16.35 -5.17
C MET A 70 -8.88 -16.62 -5.21
N LYS A 71 -9.30 -17.85 -5.53
CA LYS A 71 -10.71 -18.24 -5.43
C LYS A 71 -11.21 -18.20 -3.99
N ALA A 72 -10.39 -18.62 -3.02
CA ALA A 72 -10.71 -18.49 -1.61
C ALA A 72 -10.83 -17.01 -1.19
N TYR A 73 -9.92 -16.14 -1.64
CA TYR A 73 -9.98 -14.70 -1.39
C TYR A 73 -11.26 -14.07 -1.96
N LYS A 74 -11.63 -14.40 -3.20
CA LYS A 74 -12.88 -13.92 -3.82
C LYS A 74 -14.12 -14.30 -3.01
N ARG A 75 -14.14 -15.52 -2.45
CA ARG A 75 -15.24 -15.98 -1.60
C ARG A 75 -15.28 -15.24 -0.26
N ALA A 76 -14.12 -15.01 0.35
CA ALA A 76 -14.02 -14.30 1.63
C ALA A 76 -14.27 -12.78 1.52
N LEU A 77 -13.92 -12.20 0.37
CA LEU A 77 -14.07 -10.78 0.08
C LEU A 77 -14.58 -10.61 -1.37
N PRO A 78 -15.91 -10.48 -1.58
CA PRO A 78 -16.49 -10.37 -2.92
C PRO A 78 -15.99 -9.18 -3.76
N SER A 79 -15.45 -8.14 -3.13
CA SER A 79 -14.83 -7.00 -3.83
C SER A 79 -13.46 -7.33 -4.44
N PHE A 80 -12.76 -8.37 -4.00
CA PHE A 80 -11.49 -8.82 -4.58
C PHE A 80 -11.71 -9.36 -6.00
N THR A 81 -10.94 -8.90 -6.98
CA THR A 81 -11.02 -9.39 -8.36
C THR A 81 -9.62 -9.56 -8.95
N PRO A 82 -9.17 -10.81 -9.19
CA PRO A 82 -7.90 -11.06 -9.84
C PRO A 82 -7.99 -10.84 -11.36
N TYR A 83 -6.97 -10.23 -11.94
CA TYR A 83 -6.77 -10.13 -13.39
C TYR A 83 -5.40 -10.68 -13.76
N PHE A 84 -5.35 -11.55 -14.76
CA PHE A 84 -4.13 -12.22 -15.21
C PHE A 84 -3.52 -11.49 -16.40
N VAL A 85 -2.25 -11.13 -16.28
CA VAL A 85 -1.53 -10.30 -17.23
C VAL A 85 -0.32 -11.07 -17.76
N PRO A 86 -0.19 -11.24 -19.09
CA PRO A 86 1.01 -11.83 -19.68
C PRO A 86 2.27 -11.08 -19.28
N ALA A 87 3.38 -11.80 -19.03
CA ALA A 87 4.65 -11.20 -18.60
C ALA A 87 5.11 -10.03 -19.50
N ARG A 88 4.97 -10.17 -20.83
CA ARG A 88 5.28 -9.12 -21.83
C ARG A 88 4.47 -7.83 -21.67
N SER A 89 3.31 -7.93 -21.04
CA SER A 89 2.37 -6.83 -20.83
C SER A 89 2.49 -6.21 -19.43
N GLY A 90 3.23 -6.83 -18.51
CA GLY A 90 3.35 -6.39 -17.12
C GLY A 90 3.81 -4.94 -16.98
N LEU A 91 4.76 -4.49 -17.82
CA LEU A 91 5.28 -3.12 -17.80
C LEU A 91 4.22 -2.04 -18.11
N TYR A 92 3.10 -2.42 -18.75
CA TYR A 92 1.98 -1.55 -19.07
C TYR A 92 0.88 -1.56 -17.99
N PHE A 93 1.18 -1.99 -16.77
CA PHE A 93 0.20 -2.11 -15.67
C PHE A 93 -0.66 -0.85 -15.48
N ALA A 94 -0.10 0.36 -15.63
CA ALA A 94 -0.85 1.61 -15.45
C ALA A 94 -1.95 1.75 -16.52
N TYR A 95 -1.65 1.40 -17.78
CA TYR A 95 -2.63 1.35 -18.86
C TYR A 95 -3.67 0.25 -18.60
N ILE A 96 -3.23 -0.93 -18.15
CA ILE A 96 -4.14 -2.05 -17.85
C ILE A 96 -5.15 -1.67 -16.76
N PHE A 97 -4.67 -1.10 -15.64
CA PHE A 97 -5.56 -0.60 -14.59
C PHE A 97 -6.54 0.44 -15.11
N GLN A 98 -6.06 1.43 -15.87
CA GLN A 98 -6.90 2.44 -16.48
C GLN A 98 -7.98 1.80 -17.36
N SER A 99 -7.62 0.88 -18.26
CA SER A 99 -8.57 0.20 -19.14
C SER A 99 -9.64 -0.57 -18.35
N ILE A 100 -9.23 -1.32 -17.32
CA ILE A 100 -10.16 -2.05 -16.44
C ILE A 100 -11.12 -1.08 -15.73
N VAL A 101 -10.57 -0.03 -15.08
CA VAL A 101 -11.38 0.97 -14.36
C VAL A 101 -12.34 1.69 -15.32
N SER A 102 -11.86 2.14 -16.48
CA SER A 102 -12.70 2.83 -17.49
C SER A 102 -13.84 1.95 -18.00
N SER A 103 -13.65 0.63 -18.12
CA SER A 103 -14.73 -0.29 -18.51
C SER A 103 -15.83 -0.49 -17.46
N LYS A 104 -15.64 0.04 -16.23
CA LYS A 104 -16.52 -0.17 -15.07
C LYS A 104 -17.21 1.10 -14.60
N VAL A 105 -17.01 2.21 -15.30
CA VAL A 105 -17.53 3.52 -14.94
C VAL A 105 -18.19 4.19 -16.15
N ALA A 106 -19.06 5.16 -15.89
CA ALA A 106 -19.75 5.93 -16.92
C ALA A 106 -19.41 7.42 -16.84
N VAL A 107 -19.56 8.14 -17.94
CA VAL A 107 -19.42 9.62 -17.95
C VAL A 107 -20.35 10.21 -16.88
N GLY A 108 -19.82 11.13 -16.09
CA GLY A 108 -20.45 11.71 -14.90
C GLY A 108 -20.07 11.02 -13.59
N ASP A 109 -19.48 9.82 -13.63
CA ASP A 109 -18.99 9.17 -12.41
C ASP A 109 -17.81 9.92 -11.81
N LYS A 110 -17.83 10.07 -10.49
CA LYS A 110 -16.62 10.38 -9.71
C LYS A 110 -15.93 9.10 -9.30
N VAL A 111 -14.69 8.95 -9.73
CA VAL A 111 -13.88 7.73 -9.63
C VAL A 111 -12.76 7.95 -8.61
N ILE A 112 -12.61 7.01 -7.68
CA ILE A 112 -11.54 6.97 -6.70
C ILE A 112 -10.68 5.75 -6.98
N THR A 113 -9.37 5.93 -7.09
CA THR A 113 -8.41 4.83 -7.20
C THR A 113 -7.35 4.95 -6.12
N THR A 114 -7.12 3.88 -5.38
CA THR A 114 -6.16 3.81 -4.27
C THR A 114 -5.04 2.83 -4.62
N TYR A 115 -3.80 3.24 -4.43
CA TYR A 115 -2.65 2.34 -4.56
C TYR A 115 -2.39 1.62 -3.22
N LEU A 116 -2.31 0.29 -3.26
CA LEU A 116 -1.86 -0.55 -2.17
C LEU A 116 -0.88 -1.62 -2.67
N ASP A 117 0.30 -1.70 -2.05
CA ASP A 117 1.24 -2.81 -2.25
C ASP A 117 0.76 -4.09 -1.57
N ASN A 118 1.16 -5.24 -2.10
CA ASN A 118 0.63 -6.54 -1.67
C ASN A 118 1.19 -7.06 -0.34
N ASP A 119 2.17 -6.39 0.24
CA ASP A 119 2.81 -6.71 1.52
C ASP A 119 2.50 -5.68 2.61
N ASP A 120 1.78 -4.61 2.29
CA ASP A 120 1.46 -3.50 3.18
C ASP A 120 -0.03 -3.45 3.54
N ALA A 121 -0.42 -2.57 4.46
CA ALA A 121 -1.79 -2.52 5.00
C ALA A 121 -2.37 -1.11 5.10
N LEU A 122 -3.70 -1.02 5.05
CA LEU A 122 -4.47 0.21 5.24
C LEU A 122 -5.23 0.19 6.57
N ARG A 123 -5.42 1.36 7.19
CA ARG A 123 -6.25 1.51 8.40
C ARG A 123 -7.71 1.17 8.09
N PHE A 124 -8.44 0.64 9.05
CA PHE A 124 -9.83 0.17 8.92
C PHE A 124 -10.81 1.20 8.35
N ASP A 125 -10.58 2.51 8.56
CA ASP A 125 -11.43 3.60 8.08
C ASP A 125 -10.86 4.36 6.87
N TYR A 126 -9.81 3.81 6.22
CA TYR A 126 -9.11 4.48 5.12
C TYR A 126 -10.06 4.80 3.96
N ILE A 127 -10.81 3.80 3.47
CA ILE A 127 -11.71 3.98 2.32
C ILE A 127 -12.86 4.94 2.64
N GLU A 128 -13.42 4.87 3.85
CA GLU A 128 -14.44 5.80 4.33
C GLU A 128 -13.93 7.25 4.32
N THR A 129 -12.75 7.47 4.88
CA THR A 129 -12.12 8.80 4.94
C THR A 129 -11.81 9.34 3.55
N VAL A 130 -11.27 8.52 2.64
CA VAL A 130 -10.99 8.92 1.26
C VAL A 130 -12.29 9.28 0.54
N LYS A 131 -13.36 8.48 0.66
CA LYS A 131 -14.67 8.78 0.05
C LYS A 131 -15.22 10.11 0.57
N ARG A 132 -15.18 10.34 1.88
CA ARG A 132 -15.65 11.60 2.49
C ARG A 132 -14.88 12.82 1.96
N LEU A 133 -13.55 12.74 1.88
CA LEU A 133 -12.71 13.82 1.37
C LEU A 133 -12.92 14.05 -0.14
N ALA A 134 -13.05 12.97 -0.90
CA ALA A 134 -13.34 13.03 -2.33
C ALA A 134 -14.72 13.65 -2.62
N ALA A 135 -15.73 13.41 -1.78
CA ALA A 135 -17.05 14.03 -1.92
C ALA A 135 -16.99 15.56 -1.80
N GLY A 136 -16.13 16.08 -0.92
CA GLY A 136 -15.89 17.51 -0.75
C GLY A 136 -14.91 18.12 -1.75
N ALA A 137 -14.19 17.29 -2.52
CA ALA A 137 -13.35 17.76 -3.61
C ALA A 137 -14.24 18.18 -4.80
N GLY A 138 -13.83 19.18 -5.58
CA GLY A 138 -14.49 19.51 -6.85
C GLY A 138 -14.22 18.45 -7.94
N ASP A 139 -14.35 18.86 -9.19
CA ASP A 139 -14.13 17.98 -10.35
C ASP A 139 -12.66 17.85 -10.77
N SER A 140 -11.79 18.73 -10.26
CA SER A 140 -10.36 18.64 -10.51
C SER A 140 -9.77 17.37 -9.89
N PRO A 141 -8.87 16.65 -10.59
CA PRO A 141 -8.14 15.52 -10.03
C PRO A 141 -7.53 15.88 -8.68
N THR A 142 -7.80 15.07 -7.66
CA THR A 142 -7.42 15.36 -6.28
C THR A 142 -6.77 14.14 -5.66
N PHE A 143 -5.48 14.23 -5.37
CA PHE A 143 -4.78 13.26 -4.55
C PHE A 143 -5.18 13.42 -3.09
N ILE A 144 -5.35 12.31 -2.40
CA ILE A 144 -5.58 12.23 -0.97
C ILE A 144 -4.47 11.35 -0.38
N SER A 145 -3.69 11.91 0.53
CA SER A 145 -2.57 11.23 1.18
C SER A 145 -2.65 11.35 2.70
N PHE A 146 -2.52 10.22 3.39
CA PHE A 146 -2.40 10.20 4.85
C PHE A 146 -0.96 10.49 5.24
N LYS A 147 -0.75 11.58 5.96
CA LYS A 147 0.59 12.04 6.31
C LYS A 147 1.29 11.11 7.29
N TYR A 148 0.55 10.41 8.13
CA TYR A 148 1.08 9.50 9.15
C TYR A 148 0.75 8.06 8.82
N GLY A 149 1.66 7.17 9.19
CA GLY A 149 1.52 5.73 9.06
C GLY A 149 2.45 5.02 10.04
N LEU A 150 2.47 3.68 9.98
CA LEU A 150 3.33 2.84 10.80
C LEU A 150 4.39 2.15 9.94
N GLN A 151 5.60 1.99 10.47
CA GLN A 151 6.57 1.00 10.00
C GLN A 151 6.56 -0.16 10.98
N TYR A 152 6.08 -1.33 10.55
CA TYR A 152 6.08 -2.54 11.36
C TYR A 152 7.29 -3.42 11.04
N PHE A 153 8.19 -3.61 12.00
CA PHE A 153 9.40 -4.41 11.84
C PHE A 153 9.13 -5.85 12.28
N THR A 154 8.93 -6.75 11.32
CA THR A 154 8.50 -8.13 11.60
C THR A 154 9.52 -8.91 12.43
N SER A 155 10.81 -8.71 12.18
CA SER A 155 11.91 -9.39 12.91
C SER A 155 12.08 -8.92 14.35
N LEU A 156 11.63 -7.71 14.67
CA LEU A 156 11.70 -7.13 16.02
C LEU A 156 10.35 -7.19 16.74
N ASN A 157 9.27 -7.46 16.02
CA ASN A 157 7.89 -7.34 16.46
C ASN A 157 7.58 -6.00 17.17
N ILE A 158 8.01 -4.89 16.56
CA ILE A 158 7.71 -3.53 17.01
C ILE A 158 7.19 -2.69 15.85
N ALA A 159 6.36 -1.68 16.15
CA ALA A 159 5.91 -0.69 15.18
C ALA A 159 6.35 0.71 15.58
N LEU A 160 6.73 1.52 14.59
CA LEU A 160 7.03 2.93 14.75
C LEU A 160 6.04 3.77 13.96
N SER A 161 5.38 4.72 14.62
CA SER A 161 4.63 5.77 13.93
C SER A 161 5.61 6.73 13.26
N ILE A 162 5.36 7.01 11.98
CA ILE A 162 6.17 7.90 11.15
C ILE A 162 5.30 8.93 10.42
N SER A 163 5.92 10.04 10.03
CA SER A 163 5.32 11.01 9.11
C SER A 163 6.01 10.89 7.76
N PHE A 164 5.23 10.62 6.73
CA PHE A 164 5.68 10.55 5.36
C PHE A 164 4.56 11.04 4.42
N PRO A 165 4.43 12.37 4.21
CA PRO A 165 3.36 12.94 3.40
C PRO A 165 3.33 12.42 1.96
N THR A 166 4.51 12.24 1.35
CA THR A 166 4.70 11.71 -0.01
C THR A 166 4.96 10.20 0.02
N ASN A 167 4.16 9.44 0.79
CA ASN A 167 4.20 7.98 0.80
C ASN A 167 3.52 7.40 -0.46
N HIS A 168 3.63 6.08 -0.66
CA HIS A 168 3.07 5.41 -1.83
C HIS A 168 1.59 4.98 -1.67
N PHE A 169 1.02 5.02 -0.46
CA PHE A 169 -0.37 4.68 -0.16
C PHE A 169 -1.34 5.83 -0.43
N ILE A 170 -1.32 6.33 -1.66
CA ILE A 170 -2.12 7.47 -2.09
C ILE A 170 -3.41 7.05 -2.77
N SER A 171 -4.43 7.89 -2.62
CA SER A 171 -5.68 7.80 -3.37
C SER A 171 -5.80 8.97 -4.33
N LEU A 172 -6.45 8.75 -5.46
CA LEU A 172 -6.76 9.78 -6.45
C LEU A 172 -8.25 9.77 -6.74
N ALA A 173 -8.89 10.92 -6.56
CA ALA A 173 -10.27 11.18 -6.98
C ALA A 173 -10.28 11.99 -8.28
N GLU A 174 -10.97 11.51 -9.31
CA GLU A 174 -11.11 12.15 -10.63
C GLU A 174 -12.57 12.11 -11.09
N ALA A 175 -13.05 13.16 -11.75
CA ALA A 175 -14.33 13.11 -12.45
C ALA A 175 -14.14 12.48 -13.83
N TYR A 176 -14.97 11.50 -14.18
CA TYR A 176 -14.97 10.94 -15.53
C TYR A 176 -15.88 11.77 -16.43
N THR A 177 -15.29 12.61 -17.29
CA THR A 177 -16.03 13.50 -18.19
C THR A 177 -15.85 13.12 -19.66
N GLU A 178 -16.75 13.59 -20.52
CA GLU A 178 -16.68 13.39 -21.97
C GLU A 178 -15.31 13.86 -22.51
N GLY A 179 -14.63 13.03 -23.29
CA GLY A 179 -13.30 13.33 -23.84
C GLY A 179 -12.16 13.32 -22.81
N TYR A 180 -12.43 13.11 -21.52
CA TYR A 180 -11.40 12.96 -20.49
C TYR A 180 -11.04 11.50 -20.28
N ARG A 181 -9.75 11.19 -20.46
CA ARG A 181 -9.21 9.88 -20.15
C ARG A 181 -8.79 9.83 -18.68
N LEU A 182 -9.50 9.04 -17.87
CA LEU A 182 -9.12 8.74 -16.50
C LEU A 182 -7.65 8.36 -16.41
N LYS A 183 -6.91 8.87 -15.44
CA LYS A 183 -5.50 8.52 -15.29
C LYS A 183 -5.31 7.39 -14.29
N THR A 184 -6.18 7.30 -13.29
CA THR A 184 -5.98 6.48 -12.09
C THR A 184 -4.73 6.92 -11.32
N VAL A 185 -4.60 6.47 -10.08
CA VAL A 185 -3.45 6.78 -9.22
C VAL A 185 -2.10 6.47 -9.87
N PHE A 186 -2.03 5.48 -10.77
CA PHE A 186 -0.81 5.11 -11.49
C PHE A 186 -0.52 5.96 -12.75
N GLY A 187 -1.50 6.70 -13.27
CA GLY A 187 -1.33 7.53 -14.48
C GLY A 187 -0.49 8.79 -14.26
N TYR A 188 -0.16 9.11 -13.01
CA TYR A 188 0.67 10.23 -12.60
C TYR A 188 2.07 9.80 -12.16
N GLY A 189 2.55 8.63 -12.58
CA GLY A 189 3.92 8.19 -12.33
C GLY A 189 4.24 8.01 -10.83
N SER A 190 5.31 8.64 -10.35
CA SER A 190 5.79 8.46 -8.98
C SER A 190 5.00 9.30 -7.97
N HIS A 191 4.60 8.67 -6.87
CA HIS A 191 4.01 9.30 -5.68
C HIS A 191 4.87 10.43 -5.08
N MET A 192 6.19 10.44 -5.34
CA MET A 192 7.10 11.51 -4.91
C MET A 192 6.86 12.85 -5.63
N GLY A 193 6.20 12.83 -6.80
CA GLY A 193 6.02 14.01 -7.66
C GLY A 193 4.61 14.60 -7.64
N ILE A 194 3.71 14.14 -6.76
CA ILE A 194 2.27 14.47 -6.84
C ILE A 194 1.98 15.98 -6.74
N GLU A 195 2.79 16.73 -5.98
CA GLU A 195 2.64 18.17 -5.82
C GLU A 195 3.02 18.97 -7.09
N GLY A 196 3.81 18.36 -7.98
CA GLY A 196 4.27 19.02 -9.22
C GLY A 196 3.27 18.97 -10.37
N TYR A 197 2.19 18.22 -10.26
CA TYR A 197 1.23 18.06 -11.36
C TYR A 197 0.26 19.23 -11.47
N ARG A 198 0.47 20.08 -12.49
CA ARG A 198 -0.46 21.15 -12.83
C ARG A 198 -1.85 20.58 -13.09
N GLY A 199 -2.86 21.21 -12.47
CA GLY A 199 -4.27 20.81 -12.60
C GLY A 199 -4.70 19.67 -11.67
N ALA A 200 -3.81 19.12 -10.85
CA ALA A 200 -4.16 18.22 -9.75
C ALA A 200 -4.01 18.94 -8.40
N ARG A 201 -4.90 18.63 -7.47
CA ARG A 201 -4.82 19.08 -6.07
C ARG A 201 -4.26 17.97 -5.21
N VAL A 202 -3.69 18.32 -4.05
CA VAL A 202 -3.29 17.36 -3.02
C VAL A 202 -3.96 17.75 -1.71
N LEU A 203 -4.65 16.79 -1.11
CA LEU A 203 -5.24 16.89 0.22
C LEU A 203 -4.48 15.96 1.16
N TYR A 204 -3.92 16.53 2.22
CA TYR A 204 -3.23 15.76 3.25
C TYR A 204 -4.16 15.54 4.45
N VAL A 205 -4.30 14.28 4.88
CA VAL A 205 -4.84 13.95 6.20
C VAL A 205 -3.69 14.12 7.21
N ASP A 206 -3.64 15.28 7.85
CA ASP A 206 -2.64 15.65 8.88
C ASP A 206 -3.20 15.41 10.28
N ASP A 207 -3.67 14.18 10.53
CA ASP A 207 -4.08 13.71 11.85
C ASP A 207 -3.19 12.53 12.24
N ARG A 208 -2.47 12.68 13.36
CA ARG A 208 -1.51 11.69 13.83
C ARG A 208 -2.20 10.45 14.40
N GLU A 209 -3.41 10.60 14.92
CA GLU A 209 -4.21 9.47 15.41
C GLU A 209 -4.80 8.66 14.25
N GLN A 210 -4.86 9.26 13.04
CA GLN A 210 -5.22 8.60 11.79
C GLN A 210 -3.97 8.16 11.01
N ALA A 211 -3.22 7.21 11.57
CA ALA A 211 -2.12 6.57 10.86
C ALA A 211 -2.68 5.68 9.73
N GLY A 212 -2.87 6.25 8.54
CA GLY A 212 -3.68 5.65 7.47
C GLY A 212 -3.14 4.35 6.87
N TRP A 213 -1.87 4.02 7.08
CA TRP A 213 -1.20 2.90 6.43
C TRP A 213 -0.13 2.27 7.31
N VAL A 214 0.24 1.03 6.99
CA VAL A 214 1.38 0.31 7.57
C VAL A 214 2.29 -0.14 6.44
N GLU A 215 3.55 0.29 6.50
CA GLU A 215 4.65 -0.29 5.73
C GLU A 215 5.23 -1.48 6.52
N VAL A 216 5.16 -2.68 5.96
CA VAL A 216 5.67 -3.91 6.61
C VAL A 216 7.13 -4.12 6.25
N VAL A 217 8.00 -3.93 7.23
CA VAL A 217 9.45 -4.08 7.11
C VAL A 217 9.85 -5.51 7.49
N HIS A 218 9.96 -6.38 6.48
CA HIS A 218 10.45 -7.75 6.59
C HIS A 218 11.85 -7.92 5.97
N GLU A 219 12.54 -9.04 6.23
CA GLU A 219 13.97 -9.23 5.90
C GLU A 219 14.35 -9.01 4.43
N SER A 220 13.53 -9.45 3.49
CA SER A 220 13.71 -9.16 2.05
C SER A 220 13.44 -7.69 1.70
N ASN A 221 12.74 -6.94 2.57
CA ASN A 221 12.47 -5.52 2.45
C ASN A 221 13.47 -4.59 3.19
N VAL A 222 14.48 -5.13 3.91
CA VAL A 222 15.39 -4.34 4.79
C VAL A 222 16.39 -3.43 4.04
N VAL A 223 16.57 -3.58 2.73
CA VAL A 223 17.51 -2.73 1.94
C VAL A 223 16.92 -1.37 1.56
N ASN A 224 15.62 -1.14 1.77
CA ASN A 224 15.18 0.25 1.90
C ASN A 224 15.85 0.78 3.16
N GLU A 225 16.64 1.85 3.03
CA GLU A 225 16.99 2.71 4.15
C GLU A 225 15.71 2.89 4.94
N VAL A 226 15.60 2.19 6.08
CA VAL A 226 14.62 2.47 7.10
C VAL A 226 14.64 3.99 7.19
N ARG A 227 13.57 4.67 6.75
CA ARG A 227 13.64 6.11 6.51
C ARG A 227 13.75 6.83 7.84
N LEU A 228 14.97 6.90 8.35
CA LEU A 228 15.61 7.59 9.49
C LEU A 228 15.02 8.95 9.88
N THR A 229 13.72 9.20 9.78
CA THR A 229 13.14 10.48 10.13
C THR A 229 13.18 10.64 11.64
N TRP A 230 13.68 11.78 12.09
CA TRP A 230 13.81 12.10 13.52
C TRP A 230 12.45 12.18 14.25
N LYS A 231 11.32 12.17 13.53
CA LYS A 231 9.96 12.31 14.07
C LYS A 231 9.23 10.97 14.26
N ARG A 232 9.95 9.92 14.66
CA ARG A 232 9.39 8.59 14.96
C ARG A 232 8.84 8.52 16.38
N ARG A 233 7.78 7.74 16.58
CA ARG A 233 7.29 7.37 17.92
C ARG A 233 7.08 5.87 18.00
N LEU A 234 7.62 5.24 19.05
CA LEU A 234 7.34 3.84 19.33
C LEU A 234 5.85 3.68 19.62
N VAL A 235 5.20 2.75 18.93
CA VAL A 235 3.82 2.36 19.24
C VAL A 235 3.84 1.53 20.53
N ARG A 236 3.16 2.03 21.57
CA ARG A 236 3.09 1.39 22.90
C ARG A 236 1.90 0.47 23.07
N ASP A 237 0.81 0.78 22.38
CA ASP A 237 -0.36 -0.08 22.35
C ASP A 237 -0.02 -1.36 21.57
N ILE A 238 -0.03 -2.48 22.28
CA ILE A 238 0.36 -3.77 21.72
C ILE A 238 -0.71 -4.36 20.78
N HIS A 239 -1.94 -3.87 20.85
CA HIS A 239 -3.08 -4.33 20.04
C HIS A 239 -3.36 -3.42 18.84
N LYS A 240 -2.64 -2.30 18.69
CA LYS A 240 -2.80 -1.32 17.60
C LYS A 240 -2.95 -1.94 16.20
N LEU A 241 -2.13 -2.94 15.85
CA LEU A 241 -2.19 -3.60 14.54
C LEU A 241 -3.48 -4.40 14.34
N GLN A 242 -3.95 -5.04 15.40
CA GLN A 242 -5.19 -5.82 15.39
C GLN A 242 -6.42 -4.90 15.33
N GLU A 243 -6.45 -3.89 16.19
CA GLU A 243 -7.61 -3.00 16.36
C GLU A 243 -7.81 -2.08 15.15
N GLU A 244 -6.73 -1.50 14.62
CA GLU A 244 -6.84 -0.48 13.57
C GLU A 244 -6.57 -0.98 12.15
N TYR A 245 -6.00 -2.18 11.99
CA TYR A 245 -5.62 -2.70 10.67
C TYR A 245 -6.08 -4.14 10.43
N GLY A 246 -6.77 -4.77 11.38
CA GLY A 246 -7.24 -6.16 11.24
C GLY A 246 -6.11 -7.20 11.17
N ILE A 247 -4.87 -6.81 11.49
CA ILE A 247 -3.71 -7.70 11.44
C ILE A 247 -3.63 -8.44 12.78
N ALA A 248 -3.81 -9.77 12.76
CA ALA A 248 -3.82 -10.63 13.93
C ALA A 248 -2.42 -10.83 14.56
N ILE A 249 -1.80 -9.73 15.00
CA ILE A 249 -0.48 -9.68 15.63
C ILE A 249 -0.55 -8.77 16.85
N THR A 250 -0.07 -9.29 17.98
CA THR A 250 0.22 -8.48 19.16
C THR A 250 1.68 -8.05 19.13
N LEU A 251 1.95 -6.75 19.23
CA LEU A 251 3.31 -6.22 19.31
C LEU A 251 4.00 -6.68 20.60
N SER A 252 5.33 -6.69 20.58
CA SER A 252 6.11 -7.12 21.74
C SER A 252 5.80 -6.26 22.98
N ARG A 253 5.50 -6.92 24.11
CA ARG A 253 5.39 -6.26 25.43
C ARG A 253 6.70 -5.61 25.89
N HIS A 254 7.82 -6.02 25.29
CA HIS A 254 9.15 -5.47 25.54
C HIS A 254 9.57 -4.45 24.46
N SER A 255 8.62 -3.88 23.72
CA SER A 255 8.88 -2.96 22.60
C SER A 255 9.82 -1.80 22.95
N ILE A 256 9.72 -1.26 24.17
CA ILE A 256 10.62 -0.19 24.67
C ILE A 256 12.07 -0.67 24.71
N TRP A 257 12.31 -1.81 25.37
CA TRP A 257 13.66 -2.37 25.49
C TRP A 257 14.24 -2.74 24.12
N ILE A 258 13.43 -3.38 23.26
CA ILE A 258 13.83 -3.74 21.89
C ILE A 258 14.16 -2.48 21.07
N TYR A 259 13.37 -1.42 21.19
CA TYR A 259 13.61 -0.17 20.48
C TYR A 259 14.96 0.46 20.86
N TYR A 260 15.26 0.57 22.15
CA TYR A 260 16.53 1.16 22.59
C TYR A 260 17.73 0.26 22.27
N THR A 261 17.64 -1.04 22.53
CA THR A 261 18.75 -1.98 22.33
C THR A 261 18.97 -2.35 20.87
N GLY A 262 17.90 -2.53 20.10
CA GLY A 262 17.95 -2.96 18.71
C GLY A 262 18.08 -1.81 17.71
N PHE A 263 17.57 -0.63 18.03
CA PHE A 263 17.41 0.44 17.05
C PHE A 263 18.26 1.68 17.36
N VAL A 264 18.15 2.22 18.58
CA VAL A 264 18.92 3.41 18.99
C VAL A 264 20.42 3.09 19.03
N LEU A 265 20.82 1.95 19.58
CA LEU A 265 22.22 1.53 19.58
C LEU A 265 22.77 1.29 18.15
N ARG A 266 21.98 0.72 17.24
CA ARG A 266 22.38 0.53 15.83
C ARG A 266 22.54 1.86 15.11
N MET A 267 21.63 2.80 15.34
CA MET A 267 21.69 4.16 14.79
C MET A 267 22.93 4.92 15.26
N LEU A 268 23.22 4.88 16.56
CA LEU A 268 24.43 5.50 17.12
C LEU A 268 25.69 4.88 16.50
N ARG A 269 25.74 3.55 16.36
CA ARG A 269 26.88 2.87 15.70
C ARG A 269 27.04 3.24 14.22
N GLN A 270 25.94 3.39 13.48
CA GLN A 270 26.00 3.81 12.07
C GLN A 270 26.38 5.29 11.92
N GLY A 271 25.86 6.18 12.79
CA GLY A 271 26.24 7.59 12.84
C GLY A 271 27.72 7.80 13.17
N CYS A 272 28.25 7.07 14.16
CA CYS A 272 29.68 7.11 14.49
C CYS A 272 30.58 6.59 13.36
N ARG A 273 30.10 5.66 12.51
CA ARG A 273 30.85 5.19 11.33
C ARG A 273 30.89 6.24 10.21
N ARG A 274 29.84 7.04 10.03
CA ARG A 274 29.79 8.11 9.02
C ARG A 274 30.59 9.37 9.42
N LEU A 275 30.90 9.56 10.70
CA LEU A 275 31.73 10.66 11.21
C LEU A 275 33.24 10.34 11.25
N ARG A 276 33.63 9.10 10.91
CA ARG A 276 35.03 8.62 10.87
C ARG A 276 35.57 8.45 9.43
N LEU A 277 34.81 8.92 8.43
CA LEU A 277 35.18 9.08 7.03
C LEU A 277 35.13 10.57 6.69
#